data_AF-T0QLW3-F1
#
_entry.id   AF-T0QLW3-F1
#
_cell.length_a   1.000
_cell.length_b   1.000
_cell.length_c   1.000
_cell.angle_alpha   90.00
_cell.angle_beta   90.00
_cell.angle_gamma   90.00
#
_symmetry.space_group_name_H-M   'P 1'
#
loop_
_entity.id
_entity.type
_entity.pdbx_description
1 polymer ?
#
loop_
_entity_poly.entity_id
_entity_poly.type
_entity_poly.pdbx_seq_one_letter_code
_entity_poly.pdbx_strand_id
1 'polypeptide(L)'
;MVDIAVSGTTVYGIDATGTLSKGSLTSITQNTASWVAMANAPALSDVSAGGGRVCGVKKADKKIVCSTDGATWTQLPGANWVHVAAFGNKVYATDSNNALKSYTFA
;
A
#
# COMPACT_ATOMS: atom_id res chain seq x y z
N MET A 1 2.82 -13.67 -4.09
CA MET A 1 2.22 -12.49 -3.43
C MET A 1 1.22 -12.96 -2.40
N VAL A 2 1.13 -12.25 -1.29
CA VAL A 2 0.13 -12.48 -0.23
C VAL A 2 -0.91 -11.38 -0.18
N ASP A 3 -0.65 -10.24 -0.81
CA ASP A 3 -1.59 -9.14 -0.97
C ASP A 3 -1.31 -8.36 -2.28
N ILE A 4 -2.32 -7.67 -2.81
CA ILE A 4 -2.27 -6.95 -4.09
C ILE A 4 -3.13 -5.68 -4.06
N ALA A 5 -2.61 -4.60 -4.64
CA ALA A 5 -3.36 -3.38 -4.88
C ALA A 5 -3.21 -2.91 -6.32
N VAL A 6 -4.26 -2.30 -6.87
CA VAL A 6 -4.28 -1.82 -8.26
C VAL A 6 -4.74 -0.37 -8.30
N SER A 7 -4.05 0.46 -9.07
CA SER A 7 -4.46 1.83 -9.36
C SER A 7 -4.20 2.13 -10.83
N GLY A 8 -5.27 2.23 -11.61
CA GLY A 8 -5.19 2.33 -13.08
C GLY A 8 -4.46 1.12 -13.66
N THR A 9 -3.39 1.39 -14.41
CA THR A 9 -2.52 0.37 -15.02
C THR A 9 -1.33 -0.03 -14.14
N THR A 10 -1.24 0.50 -12.91
CA THR A 10 -0.17 0.12 -11.98
C THR A 10 -0.69 -0.91 -10.99
N VAL A 11 0.09 -1.97 -10.79
CA VAL A 11 -0.18 -2.98 -9.77
C VAL A 11 0.94 -2.96 -8.73
N TYR A 12 0.57 -3.13 -7.47
CA TYR A 12 1.46 -3.28 -6.34
C TYR A 12 1.21 -4.63 -5.71
N GLY A 13 2.27 -5.28 -5.26
CA GLY A 13 2.19 -6.59 -4.65
C GLY A 13 3.15 -6.74 -3.50
N ILE A 14 2.68 -7.36 -2.42
CA ILE A 14 3.52 -7.74 -1.29
C ILE A 14 3.73 -9.26 -1.33
N ASP A 15 4.97 -9.72 -1.14
CA ASP A 15 5.26 -11.15 -0.95
C ASP A 15 5.16 -11.59 0.53
N ALA A 16 5.39 -12.87 0.84
CA ALA A 16 5.28 -13.39 2.21
C ALA A 16 6.29 -12.75 3.19
N THR A 17 7.40 -12.21 2.69
CA THR A 17 8.40 -11.53 3.50
C THR A 17 7.96 -10.12 3.89
N GLY A 18 7.09 -9.52 3.08
CA GLY A 18 6.63 -8.15 3.20
C GLY A 18 7.25 -7.22 2.15
N THR A 19 8.00 -7.76 1.19
CA THR A 19 8.66 -6.97 0.15
C THR A 19 7.62 -6.44 -0.83
N LEU A 20 7.55 -5.11 -0.96
CA LEU A 20 6.69 -4.44 -1.92
C LEU A 20 7.36 -4.41 -3.29
N SER A 21 6.63 -4.87 -4.31
CA SER A 21 7.01 -4.75 -5.72
C SER A 21 5.95 -3.98 -6.49
N LYS A 22 6.40 -3.23 -7.49
CA LYS A 22 5.54 -2.50 -8.43
C LYS A 22 5.61 -3.18 -9.79
N GLY A 23 4.46 -3.38 -10.41
CA GLY A 23 4.31 -3.84 -11.78
C GLY A 23 3.52 -2.84 -12.61
N SER A 24 3.68 -2.95 -13.93
CA SER A 24 2.89 -2.20 -14.90
C SER A 24 2.08 -3.16 -15.75
N LEU A 25 0.82 -2.81 -15.95
CA LEU A 25 -0.12 -3.49 -16.83
C LEU A 25 -0.31 -2.66 -18.09
N THR A 26 -0.35 -3.29 -19.25
CA THR A 26 -0.71 -2.61 -20.51
C THR A 26 -2.22 -2.63 -20.76
N SER A 27 -2.92 -3.59 -20.15
CA SER A 27 -4.37 -3.78 -20.22
C SER A 27 -4.85 -4.56 -18.99
N ILE A 28 -6.12 -4.40 -18.60
CA ILE A 28 -6.77 -5.22 -17.56
C ILE A 28 -6.91 -6.70 -17.95
N THR A 29 -6.70 -7.03 -19.23
CA THR A 29 -6.69 -8.40 -19.75
C THR A 29 -5.32 -9.07 -19.70
N GLN A 30 -4.29 -8.34 -19.27
CA GLN A 30 -2.94 -8.88 -19.15
C GLN A 30 -2.86 -9.87 -17.98
N ASN A 31 -2.26 -11.03 -18.21
CA ASN A 31 -2.12 -12.12 -17.24
C ASN A 31 -0.76 -12.14 -16.53
N THR A 32 0.15 -11.23 -16.89
CA THR A 32 1.50 -11.13 -16.31
C THR A 32 1.87 -9.67 -16.05
N ALA A 33 2.71 -9.45 -15.04
CA ALA A 33 3.31 -8.15 -14.75
C ALA A 33 4.82 -8.31 -14.60
N SER A 34 5.58 -7.35 -15.12
CA SER A 34 7.02 -7.26 -14.84
C SER A 34 7.19 -6.56 -13.50
N TRP A 35 7.59 -7.31 -12.48
CA TRP A 35 7.70 -6.82 -11.11
C TRP A 35 9.08 -6.24 -10.84
N VAL A 36 9.10 -5.03 -10.29
CA VAL A 36 10.31 -4.37 -9.80
C VAL A 36 10.16 -4.12 -8.31
N ALA A 37 11.10 -4.63 -7.51
CA ALA A 37 11.11 -4.42 -6.07
C ALA A 37 11.33 -2.94 -5.74
N MET A 38 10.56 -2.43 -4.78
CA MET A 38 10.67 -1.05 -4.30
C MET A 38 11.67 -1.01 -3.14
N ALA A 39 12.95 -0.85 -3.44
CA ALA A 39 14.05 -1.02 -2.47
C ALA A 39 13.94 -0.15 -1.21
N ASN A 40 13.34 1.05 -1.32
CA ASN A 40 13.17 1.97 -0.19
C ASN A 40 11.84 1.77 0.56
N ALA A 41 11.00 0.83 0.13
CA ALA A 41 9.76 0.53 0.82
C ALA A 41 10.05 -0.26 2.11
N PRO A 42 9.41 0.07 3.24
CA PRO A 42 9.47 -0.78 4.42
C PRO A 42 8.76 -2.10 4.14
N ALA A 43 9.06 -3.13 4.95
CA ALA A 43 8.31 -4.38 4.89
C ALA A 43 6.83 -4.14 5.30
N LEU A 44 5.90 -4.51 4.43
CA LEU A 44 4.47 -4.30 4.61
C LEU A 44 3.74 -5.62 4.89
N SER A 45 2.57 -5.53 5.51
CA SER A 45 1.65 -6.66 5.70
C SER A 45 0.29 -6.47 5.02
N ASP A 46 0.03 -5.28 4.48
CA ASP A 46 -1.19 -4.91 3.74
C ASP A 46 -0.82 -3.75 2.81
N VAL A 47 -1.40 -3.69 1.60
CA VAL A 47 -1.18 -2.62 0.61
C VAL A 47 -2.48 -2.12 0.00
N SER A 48 -2.53 -0.81 -0.24
CA SER A 48 -3.59 -0.19 -1.01
C SER A 48 -3.03 0.91 -1.91
N ALA A 49 -3.63 1.09 -3.08
CA ALA A 49 -3.20 2.08 -4.05
C ALA A 49 -4.39 2.88 -4.57
N GLY A 50 -4.29 4.20 -4.52
CA GLY A 50 -5.37 5.10 -4.88
C GLY A 50 -4.97 6.56 -4.75
N GLY A 51 -5.61 7.44 -5.53
CA GLY A 51 -5.37 8.89 -5.46
C GLY A 51 -3.91 9.30 -5.73
N GLY A 52 -3.21 8.56 -6.59
CA GLY A 52 -1.80 8.81 -6.92
C GLY A 52 -0.80 8.37 -5.86
N ARG A 53 -1.22 7.54 -4.89
CA ARG A 53 -0.37 7.06 -3.79
C ARG A 53 -0.46 5.55 -3.67
N VAL A 54 0.60 4.96 -3.13
CA VAL A 54 0.58 3.62 -2.55
C VAL A 54 0.75 3.76 -1.04
N CYS A 55 -0.10 3.08 -0.28
CA CYS A 55 -0.06 3.05 1.16
C CYS A 55 0.00 1.60 1.64
N GLY A 56 0.56 1.37 2.81
CA GLY A 56 0.60 0.05 3.41
C GLY A 56 0.73 0.08 4.92
N VAL A 57 0.38 -1.05 5.54
CA VAL A 57 0.60 -1.27 6.97
C VAL A 57 1.98 -1.89 7.15
N LYS A 58 2.86 -1.24 7.91
CA LYS A 58 4.19 -1.79 8.24
C LYS A 58 4.06 -3.08 9.05
N LYS A 59 4.81 -4.10 8.65
CA LYS A 59 4.84 -5.39 9.32
C LYS A 59 5.41 -5.28 10.75
N ALA A 60 6.41 -4.43 10.94
CA ALA A 60 7.18 -4.31 12.18
C ALA A 60 6.40 -3.66 13.34
N ASP A 61 5.70 -2.55 13.09
CA ASP A 61 5.09 -1.72 14.14
C ASP A 61 3.63 -1.34 13.85
N LYS A 62 3.03 -1.94 12.82
CA LYS A 62 1.60 -1.76 12.46
C LYS A 62 1.20 -0.30 12.27
N LYS A 63 2.14 0.56 11.83
CA LYS A 63 1.85 1.93 11.41
C LYS A 63 1.61 1.98 9.90
N ILE A 64 0.82 2.95 9.46
CA ILE A 64 0.59 3.16 8.02
C ILE A 64 1.69 4.06 7.47
N VAL A 65 2.19 3.70 6.29
CA VAL A 65 3.11 4.50 5.49
C VAL A 65 2.54 4.69 4.09
N CYS A 66 2.79 5.84 3.48
CA CYS A 66 2.33 6.16 2.13
C CYS A 66 3.45 6.81 1.31
N SER A 67 3.42 6.60 -0.01
CA SER A 67 4.36 7.20 -0.95
C SER A 67 3.66 7.58 -2.26
N THR A 68 4.10 8.69 -2.85
CA THR A 68 3.69 9.17 -4.19
C THR A 68 4.71 8.83 -5.28
N ASP A 69 5.97 8.63 -4.91
CA ASP A 69 7.11 8.44 -5.81
C ASP A 69 7.74 7.04 -5.71
N GLY A 70 7.36 6.28 -4.67
CA GLY A 70 7.93 4.97 -4.36
C GLY A 70 9.31 4.99 -3.72
N ALA A 71 9.85 6.18 -3.45
CA ALA A 71 11.17 6.39 -2.85
C ALA A 71 11.06 7.00 -1.45
N THR A 72 10.20 8.01 -1.28
CA THR A 72 9.96 8.71 -0.03
C THR A 72 8.69 8.20 0.62
N TRP A 73 8.77 7.78 1.88
CA TRP A 73 7.65 7.21 2.61
C TRP A 73 7.27 8.07 3.81
N THR A 74 6.04 8.55 3.81
CA THR A 74 5.47 9.35 4.91
C THR A 74 4.65 8.46 5.83
N GLN A 75 4.95 8.49 7.12
CA GLN A 75 4.19 7.76 8.13
C GLN A 75 2.95 8.55 8.56
N LEU A 76 1.81 7.88 8.63
CA LEU A 76 0.57 8.47 9.15
C LEU A 76 0.45 8.29 10.68
N PRO A 77 -0.33 9.15 11.36
CA PRO A 77 -0.57 9.01 12.80
C PRO A 77 -1.26 7.69 13.19
N GLY A 78 -1.10 7.31 14.46
CA GLY A 78 -1.65 6.08 15.02
C GLY A 78 -0.74 4.85 14.85
N ALA A 79 -1.19 3.72 15.39
CA ALA A 79 -0.50 2.43 15.35
C ALA A 79 -1.53 1.31 15.52
N ASN A 80 -1.08 0.05 15.44
CA ASN A 80 -1.92 -1.15 15.54
C ASN A 80 -2.96 -1.28 14.42
N TRP A 81 -2.65 -0.73 13.24
CA TRP A 81 -3.45 -0.90 12.04
C TRP A 81 -3.33 -2.32 11.49
N VAL A 82 -4.41 -2.83 10.92
CA VAL A 82 -4.50 -4.16 10.31
C VAL A 82 -4.73 -4.03 8.81
N HIS A 83 -5.71 -3.22 8.40
CA HIS A 83 -6.02 -3.00 6.98
C HIS A 83 -5.97 -1.51 6.62
N VAL A 84 -5.63 -1.22 5.37
CA VAL A 84 -5.58 0.13 4.81
C VAL A 84 -6.27 0.19 3.45
N ALA A 85 -6.97 1.28 3.18
CA ALA A 85 -7.58 1.58 1.89
C ALA A 85 -7.30 3.03 1.48
N ALA A 86 -6.66 3.25 0.33
CA ALA A 86 -6.39 4.56 -0.22
C ALA A 86 -7.46 4.95 -1.26
N PHE A 87 -8.10 6.11 -1.09
CA PHE A 87 -9.12 6.62 -2.01
C PHE A 87 -9.11 8.15 -2.08
N GLY A 88 -8.91 8.72 -3.27
CA GLY A 88 -8.82 10.17 -3.45
C GLY A 88 -7.69 10.79 -2.61
N ASN A 89 -8.00 11.82 -1.82
CA ASN A 89 -7.05 12.41 -0.88
C ASN A 89 -7.12 11.80 0.54
N LYS A 90 -7.78 10.65 0.71
CA LYS A 90 -7.97 10.00 2.00
C LYS A 90 -7.34 8.62 2.06
N VAL A 91 -7.01 8.24 3.28
CA VAL A 91 -6.67 6.87 3.67
C VAL A 91 -7.64 6.46 4.76
N TYR A 92 -8.24 5.29 4.61
CA TYR A 92 -9.09 4.63 5.60
C TYR A 92 -8.33 3.45 6.18
N ALA A 93 -8.51 3.15 7.45
CA ALA A 93 -7.82 2.04 8.09
C ALA A 93 -8.64 1.45 9.24
N THR A 94 -8.49 0.14 9.44
CA THR A 94 -9.06 -0.58 10.59
C THR A 94 -7.96 -1.12 11.50
N ASP A 95 -8.20 -1.08 12.80
CA ASP A 95 -7.34 -1.74 13.79
C ASP A 95 -7.83 -3.18 14.10
N SER A 96 -7.17 -3.86 15.04
CA SER A 96 -7.53 -5.23 15.46
C SER A 96 -8.89 -5.35 16.15
N ASN A 97 -9.49 -4.23 16.55
CA ASN A 97 -10.83 -4.18 17.12
C ASN A 97 -11.89 -3.82 16.06
N ASN A 98 -11.51 -3.82 14.77
CA ASN A 98 -12.33 -3.39 13.65
C ASN A 98 -12.76 -1.91 13.71
N ALA A 99 -12.05 -1.06 14.47
CA ALA A 99 -12.37 0.35 14.53
C ALA A 99 -11.87 1.06 13.26
N LEU A 100 -12.77 1.69 12.51
CA LEU A 100 -12.46 2.44 11.29
C LEU A 100 -12.02 3.87 11.63
N LYS A 101 -10.88 4.31 11.08
CA LYS A 101 -10.48 5.73 11.08
C LYS A 101 -10.08 6.16 9.67
N SER A 102 -10.00 7.47 9.48
CA SER A 102 -9.49 8.05 8.23
C SER A 102 -8.44 9.13 8.49
N TYR A 103 -7.55 9.30 7.53
CA TYR A 103 -6.58 10.39 7.44
C TYR A 103 -6.80 11.11 6.11
N THR A 104 -6.72 12.44 6.11
CA THR A 104 -6.86 13.26 4.90
C THR A 104 -5.55 13.97 4.64
N PHE A 105 -5.00 13.80 3.43
CA PHE A 105 -3.85 14.58 2.99
C PHE A 105 -4.27 16.03 2.71
N ALA A 106 -3.44 16.97 3.12
CA ALA A 106 -3.57 18.38 2.77
C ALA A 106 -3.43 18.60 1.25
#